data_AF-A0A3C0QI36-F1
#
_entry.id   AF-A0A3C0QI36-F1
#
_cell.length_a   1.000
_cell.length_b   1.000
_cell.length_c   1.000
_cell.angle_alpha   90.00
_cell.angle_beta   90.00
_cell.angle_gamma   90.00
#
_symmetry.space_group_name_H-M   'P 1'
#
loop_
_entity.id
_entity.type
_entity.pdbx_description
1 polymer ?
#
loop_
_entity_poly.entity_id
_entity_poly.type
_entity_poly.pdbx_seq_one_letter_code
_entity_poly.pdbx_strand_id
1 'polypeptide(L)'
;IGMTKKDVFIANVLKCRPPRNRDPQSEEIDTCKKYLFEQIEIIDPRIICTLGKYSTQLILDTRDGITGLRGKVFEKDGRMILPINHPAAVLYNPSRMEILKNDFARIKRLLDSDHKAELPKADPQKQIDEEATDSGKSKKDSEQLGLF
;
A
#
# COMPACT_ATOMS: atom_id res chain seq x y z
N ILE A 1 5.94 -3.46 14.02
CA ILE A 1 5.40 -3.90 12.72
C ILE A 1 6.35 -4.81 11.92
N GLY A 2 7.48 -5.23 12.50
CA GLY A 2 8.40 -6.17 11.82
C GLY A 2 9.26 -5.54 10.71
N MET A 3 9.25 -4.21 10.58
CA MET A 3 10.02 -3.47 9.58
C MET A 3 11.08 -2.61 10.25
N THR A 4 12.17 -2.38 9.54
CA THR A 4 13.22 -1.42 9.87
C THR A 4 13.02 -0.11 9.11
N LYS A 5 13.80 0.93 9.45
CA LYS A 5 13.77 2.20 8.72
C LYS A 5 14.20 2.07 7.25
N LYS A 6 14.92 1.00 6.88
CA LYS A 6 15.34 0.77 5.50
C LYS A 6 14.22 0.18 4.63
N ASP A 7 13.23 -0.43 5.26
CA ASP A 7 12.11 -1.09 4.57
C ASP A 7 10.95 -0.11 4.28
N VAL A 8 11.06 1.13 4.74
CA VAL A 8 10.02 2.15 4.61
C VAL A 8 10.59 3.46 4.14
N PHE A 9 9.77 4.25 3.45
CA PHE A 9 10.08 5.64 3.17
C PHE A 9 9.30 6.55 4.12
N ILE A 10 9.99 7.55 4.70
CA ILE A 10 9.39 8.51 5.63
C ILE A 10 9.52 9.90 5.02
N ALA A 11 8.38 10.56 4.82
CA ALA A 11 8.31 11.91 4.30
C ALA A 11 7.36 12.78 5.12
N ASN A 12 7.56 14.10 5.00
CA ASN A 12 6.67 15.11 5.59
C ASN A 12 6.03 15.95 4.48
N VAL A 13 4.87 16.53 4.80
CA VAL A 13 4.17 17.51 3.94
C VAL A 13 5.07 18.71 3.69
N LEU A 14 5.57 19.33 4.77
CA LEU A 14 6.53 20.42 4.66
C LEU A 14 7.95 19.87 4.58
N LYS A 15 8.79 20.53 3.76
CA LYS A 15 10.22 20.23 3.63
C LYS A 15 11.10 21.16 4.49
N CYS A 16 10.50 22.20 5.09
CA CYS A 16 11.14 23.12 6.01
C CYS A 16 10.39 23.15 7.34
N ARG A 17 11.12 23.40 8.43
CA ARG A 17 10.52 23.49 9.77
C ARG A 17 9.87 24.87 9.96
N PRO A 18 8.56 24.94 10.29
CA PRO A 18 7.94 26.22 10.60
C PRO A 18 8.58 26.92 11.81
N PRO A 19 8.60 28.27 11.82
CA PRO A 19 9.10 29.04 12.95
C PRO A 19 8.42 28.62 14.27
N ARG A 20 9.22 28.42 15.32
CA ARG A 20 8.74 27.97 16.65
C ARG A 20 7.91 26.68 16.63
N ASN A 21 8.07 25.85 15.59
CA ASN A 21 7.35 24.58 15.44
C ASN A 21 5.82 24.77 15.44
N ARG A 22 5.34 25.92 14.94
CA ARG A 22 3.92 26.17 14.74
C ARG A 22 3.33 25.21 13.70
N ASP A 23 2.01 25.18 13.64
CA ASP A 23 1.29 24.47 12.59
C ASP A 23 1.58 25.07 11.20
N PRO A 24 1.57 24.23 10.15
CA PRO A 24 1.76 24.65 8.78
C PRO A 24 0.60 25.52 8.30
N GLN A 25 0.91 26.56 7.54
CA GLN A 25 -0.08 27.37 6.84
C GLN A 25 -0.45 26.73 5.50
N SER A 26 -1.65 27.00 4.99
CA SER A 26 -2.11 26.46 3.71
C SER A 26 -1.15 26.79 2.56
N GLU A 27 -0.64 28.02 2.49
CA GLU A 27 0.32 28.46 1.47
C GLU A 27 1.64 27.67 1.52
N GLU A 28 2.12 27.32 2.72
CA GLU A 28 3.32 26.50 2.91
C GLU A 28 3.10 25.07 2.43
N ILE A 29 1.90 24.52 2.70
CA ILE A 29 1.49 23.20 2.22
C ILE A 29 1.39 23.22 0.70
N ASP A 30 0.73 24.21 0.11
CA ASP A 30 0.55 24.32 -1.33
C ASP A 30 1.88 24.44 -2.08
N THR A 31 2.84 25.15 -1.49
CA THR A 31 4.20 25.27 -2.04
C THR A 31 4.97 23.95 -1.97
N CYS A 32 4.82 23.20 -0.87
CA CYS A 32 5.60 21.98 -0.62
C CYS A 32 4.96 20.69 -1.17
N LYS A 33 3.64 20.65 -1.36
CA LYS A 33 2.90 19.40 -1.65
C LYS A 33 3.37 18.74 -2.94
N LYS A 34 3.77 19.51 -3.95
CA LYS A 34 4.29 18.97 -5.23
C LYS A 34 5.44 17.99 -5.01
N TYR A 35 6.37 18.30 -4.11
CA TYR A 35 7.52 17.44 -3.83
C TYR A 35 7.10 16.14 -3.14
N LEU A 36 6.06 16.18 -2.30
CA LEU A 36 5.54 14.96 -1.67
C LEU A 36 4.84 14.07 -2.71
N PHE A 37 4.03 14.66 -3.60
CA PHE A 37 3.37 13.89 -4.65
C PHE A 37 4.37 13.31 -5.64
N GLU A 38 5.38 14.07 -6.08
CA GLU A 38 6.49 13.54 -6.90
C GLU A 38 7.21 12.37 -6.19
N GLN A 39 7.47 12.48 -4.89
CA GLN A 39 8.03 11.37 -4.10
C GLN A 39 7.13 10.14 -4.09
N ILE A 40 5.81 10.33 -3.93
CA ILE A 40 4.84 9.23 -3.94
C ILE A 40 4.84 8.55 -5.32
N GLU A 41 4.83 9.32 -6.41
CA GLU A 41 4.83 8.75 -7.76
C GLU A 41 6.13 8.01 -8.09
N ILE A 42 7.28 8.49 -7.64
CA ILE A 42 8.57 7.82 -7.88
C ILE A 42 8.68 6.52 -7.08
N ILE A 43 8.19 6.51 -5.84
CA ILE A 43 8.28 5.34 -4.95
C ILE A 43 7.19 4.32 -5.28
N ASP A 44 6.07 4.79 -5.82
CA ASP A 44 4.85 4.03 -6.09
C ASP A 44 4.43 3.08 -4.95
N PRO A 45 4.15 3.62 -3.74
CA PRO A 45 3.85 2.80 -2.59
C PRO A 45 2.44 2.21 -2.68
N ARG A 46 2.31 0.90 -2.46
CA ARG A 46 0.99 0.25 -2.30
C ARG A 46 0.20 0.76 -1.09
N ILE A 47 0.91 1.09 -0.01
CA ILE A 47 0.32 1.55 1.25
C ILE A 47 0.97 2.87 1.67
N ILE A 48 0.14 3.87 1.97
CA ILE A 48 0.55 5.15 2.55
C ILE A 48 -0.06 5.27 3.95
N CYS A 49 0.78 5.39 4.97
CA CYS A 49 0.34 5.66 6.33
C CYS A 49 0.49 7.15 6.64
N THR A 50 -0.62 7.86 6.85
CA THR A 50 -0.60 9.29 7.18
C THR A 50 -0.58 9.51 8.69
N LEU A 51 0.29 10.38 9.15
CA LEU A 51 0.49 10.69 10.57
C LEU A 51 -0.13 12.05 10.91
N GLY A 52 -1.29 12.05 11.57
CA GLY A 52 -1.97 13.26 12.02
C GLY A 52 -2.78 14.00 10.96
N LYS A 53 -3.26 15.19 11.32
CA LYS A 53 -4.24 15.97 10.55
C LYS A 53 -3.74 16.37 9.16
N TYR A 54 -2.63 17.09 9.09
CA TYR A 54 -2.18 17.75 7.86
C TYR A 54 -1.83 16.77 6.73
N SER A 55 -1.12 15.68 7.04
CA SER A 55 -0.81 14.64 6.06
C SER A 55 -2.07 13.91 5.59
N THR A 56 -2.99 13.59 6.51
CA THR A 56 -4.25 12.92 6.19
C THR A 56 -5.14 13.78 5.29
N GLN A 57 -5.33 15.05 5.65
CA GLN A 57 -6.15 15.98 4.87
C GLN A 57 -5.59 16.18 3.46
N LEU A 58 -4.27 16.33 3.34
CA LEU A 58 -3.62 16.49 2.04
C LEU A 58 -3.76 15.24 1.16
N ILE A 59 -3.45 14.06 1.71
CA ILE A 59 -3.45 12.82 0.92
C ILE A 59 -4.86 12.41 0.55
N LEU A 60 -5.83 12.49 1.48
CA LEU A 60 -7.22 12.13 1.21
C LEU A 60 -8.03 13.23 0.51
N ASP A 61 -7.46 14.42 0.30
CA ASP A 61 -8.16 15.60 -0.23
C ASP A 61 -9.47 15.89 0.52
N THR A 62 -9.38 15.99 1.85
CA THR A 62 -10.53 16.22 2.74
C THR A 62 -10.25 17.31 3.77
N ARG A 63 -11.32 17.92 4.28
CA ARG A 63 -11.27 18.86 5.41
C ARG A 63 -11.63 18.21 6.75
N ASP A 64 -11.98 16.93 6.74
CA ASP A 64 -12.39 16.21 7.94
C ASP A 64 -11.27 16.12 8.98
N GLY A 65 -11.68 16.04 10.25
CA GLY A 65 -10.77 15.86 11.37
C GLY A 65 -10.24 14.42 11.45
N ILE A 66 -9.00 14.27 11.93
CA ILE A 66 -8.33 12.96 12.06
C ILE A 66 -9.12 11.95 12.91
N THR A 67 -9.91 12.41 13.89
CA THR A 67 -10.67 11.54 14.81
C THR A 67 -11.67 10.64 14.07
N GLY A 68 -12.32 11.13 13.01
CA GLY A 68 -13.31 10.35 12.25
C GLY A 68 -12.71 9.45 11.17
N LEU A 69 -11.50 9.78 10.73
CA LEU A 69 -10.78 9.08 9.66
C LEU A 69 -9.82 8.00 10.19
N ARG A 70 -9.31 8.19 11.41
CA ARG A 70 -8.31 7.31 12.02
C ARG A 70 -8.74 5.84 11.99
N GLY A 71 -7.81 4.99 11.54
CA GLY A 71 -7.95 3.54 11.62
C GLY A 71 -8.88 2.92 10.58
N LYS A 72 -9.49 3.72 9.71
CA LYS A 72 -10.17 3.27 8.49
C LYS A 72 -9.16 3.22 7.35
N VAL A 73 -9.31 2.24 6.46
CA VAL A 73 -8.52 2.16 5.23
C VAL A 73 -9.32 2.85 4.13
N PHE A 74 -8.66 3.70 3.37
CA PHE A 74 -9.20 4.36 2.19
C PHE A 74 -8.42 3.90 0.98
N GLU A 75 -9.02 3.97 -0.19
CA GLU A 75 -8.34 3.73 -1.46
C GLU A 75 -8.32 5.03 -2.24
N LYS A 76 -7.14 5.40 -2.76
CA LYS A 76 -6.97 6.58 -3.60
C LYS A 76 -5.82 6.35 -4.56
N ASP A 77 -6.05 6.65 -5.84
CA ASP A 77 -5.06 6.53 -6.91
C ASP A 77 -4.37 5.15 -6.95
N GLY A 78 -5.15 4.07 -6.71
CA GLY A 78 -4.65 2.69 -6.66
C GLY A 78 -3.86 2.32 -5.40
N ARG A 79 -3.86 3.19 -4.38
CA ARG A 79 -3.05 3.04 -3.15
C ARG A 79 -3.94 2.98 -1.92
N MET A 80 -3.58 2.14 -0.96
CA MET A 80 -4.26 2.05 0.33
C MET A 80 -3.74 3.11 1.30
N ILE A 81 -4.63 3.96 1.80
CA ILE A 81 -4.31 5.04 2.72
C ILE A 81 -4.83 4.68 4.12
N LEU A 82 -3.93 4.66 5.11
CA LEU A 82 -4.28 4.40 6.51
C LEU A 82 -3.91 5.60 7.40
N PRO A 83 -4.89 6.44 7.78
CA PRO A 83 -4.68 7.52 8.71
C PRO A 83 -4.52 7.04 10.15
N ILE A 84 -3.47 7.53 10.82
CA ILE A 84 -3.24 7.29 12.25
C ILE A 84 -2.91 8.58 13.00
N ASN A 85 -2.96 8.52 14.33
CA ASN A 85 -2.52 9.65 15.15
C ASN A 85 -1.02 9.89 14.98
N HIS A 86 -0.61 11.17 15.00
CA HIS A 86 0.81 11.51 14.95
C HIS A 86 1.51 10.99 16.23
N PRO A 87 2.65 10.29 16.12
CA PRO A 87 3.34 9.69 17.29
C PRO A 87 3.69 10.70 18.39
N ALA A 88 4.00 11.95 18.02
CA ALA A 88 4.26 13.03 18.98
C ALA A 88 3.11 13.27 19.98
N ALA A 89 1.88 12.90 19.63
CA ALA A 89 0.74 13.00 20.54
C ALA A 89 0.91 12.16 21.83
N VAL A 90 1.73 11.11 21.78
CA VAL A 90 2.04 10.26 22.94
C VAL A 90 3.06 10.94 23.86
N LEU A 91 3.95 11.79 23.33
CA LEU A 91 4.94 12.51 24.13
C LEU A 91 4.29 13.45 25.15
N TYR A 92 3.15 14.04 24.79
CA TYR A 92 2.39 14.94 25.66
C TYR A 92 1.38 14.21 26.56
N ASN A 93 0.93 13.02 26.14
CA ASN A 93 -0.03 12.24 26.90
C ASN A 93 0.29 10.74 26.78
N PRO A 94 1.01 10.17 27.76
CA PRO A 94 1.39 8.76 27.77
C PRO A 94 0.21 7.78 27.68
N SER A 95 -0.99 8.16 28.14
CA SER A 95 -2.19 7.31 28.03
C SER A 95 -2.56 6.97 26.58
N ARG A 96 -2.07 7.75 25.61
CA ARG A 96 -2.28 7.51 24.17
C ARG A 96 -1.34 6.45 23.60
N MET A 97 -0.42 5.91 24.38
CA MET A 97 0.51 4.87 23.93
C MET A 97 -0.23 3.63 23.44
N GLU A 98 -1.25 3.17 24.15
CA GLU A 98 -2.03 1.99 23.73
C GLU A 98 -2.80 2.23 22.43
N ILE A 99 -3.29 3.46 22.23
CA ILE A 99 -3.92 3.89 20.98
C ILE A 99 -2.92 3.80 19.82
N LEU A 100 -1.70 4.29 20.02
CA LEU A 100 -0.64 4.25 19.02
C LEU A 100 -0.20 2.81 18.71
N LYS A 101 -0.02 1.96 19.72
CA LYS A 101 0.30 0.54 19.52
C LYS A 101 -0.76 -0.16 18.67
N ASN A 102 -2.04 0.10 18.95
CA ASN A 102 -3.16 -0.43 18.17
C ASN A 102 -3.16 0.09 16.72
N ASP A 103 -2.81 1.35 16.50
CA ASP A 103 -2.65 1.90 15.14
C ASP A 103 -1.53 1.19 14.37
N PHE A 104 -0.37 0.99 14.99
CA PHE A 104 0.73 0.24 14.37
C PHE A 104 0.37 -1.24 14.14
N ALA A 105 -0.40 -1.86 15.04
CA ALA A 105 -0.90 -3.21 14.81
C ALA A 105 -1.81 -3.30 13.58
N ARG A 106 -2.60 -2.25 13.28
CA ARG A 106 -3.39 -2.17 12.03
C ARG A 106 -2.51 -2.07 10.80
N ILE A 107 -1.44 -1.28 10.84
CA ILE A 107 -0.45 -1.22 9.74
C ILE A 107 0.09 -2.62 9.45
N LYS A 108 0.46 -3.38 10.49
CA LYS A 108 0.93 -4.76 10.30
C LYS A 108 -0.12 -5.63 9.61
N ARG A 109 -1.38 -5.60 10.07
CA ARG A 109 -2.46 -6.40 9.45
C ARG A 109 -2.70 -6.01 7.99
N LEU A 110 -2.59 -4.72 7.68
CA LEU A 110 -2.75 -4.23 6.31
C LEU A 110 -1.62 -4.76 5.42
N LEU A 111 -0.37 -4.69 5.87
CA LEU A 111 0.78 -5.28 5.19
C LEU A 111 0.63 -6.79 5.00
N ASP A 112 0.21 -7.52 6.05
CA ASP A 112 0.02 -8.97 5.98
C ASP A 112 -1.13 -9.36 5.02
N SER A 113 -2.16 -8.51 4.87
CA SER A 113 -3.29 -8.75 3.98
C SER A 113 -2.96 -8.43 2.52
N ASP A 114 -2.21 -7.34 2.30
CA ASP A 114 -1.66 -6.97 1.00
C ASP A 114 -0.67 -8.04 0.49
N HIS A 115 0.17 -8.58 1.37
CA HIS A 115 1.08 -9.68 1.01
C HIS A 115 0.34 -10.98 0.67
N LYS A 116 -0.86 -11.20 1.21
CA LYS A 116 -1.71 -12.34 0.84
C LYS A 116 -2.50 -12.12 -0.45
N ALA A 117 -2.68 -10.87 -0.89
CA ALA A 117 -3.24 -10.57 -2.21
C ALA A 117 -2.23 -10.84 -3.33
N GLU A 118 -0.93 -10.92 -3.00
CA GLU A 118 0.14 -11.33 -3.91
C GLU A 118 0.66 -12.75 -3.60
N LEU A 119 -0.09 -13.81 -3.97
CA LEU A 119 0.37 -15.15 -4.43
C LEU A 119 -0.86 -16.08 -4.62
N PRO A 120 -0.93 -16.94 -5.66
CA PRO A 120 0.18 -17.48 -6.45
C PRO A 120 0.26 -16.94 -7.89
N LYS A 121 1.48 -16.71 -8.38
CA LYS A 121 1.76 -16.72 -9.81
C LYS A 121 1.65 -18.17 -10.28
N ALA A 122 0.78 -18.42 -11.25
CA ALA A 122 0.70 -19.71 -11.92
C ALA A 122 2.03 -20.00 -12.64
N ASP A 123 2.63 -21.13 -12.31
CA ASP A 123 3.74 -21.70 -13.07
C ASP A 123 3.15 -22.40 -14.31
N PRO A 124 3.46 -21.99 -15.56
CA PRO A 124 2.76 -22.51 -16.75
C PRO A 124 3.10 -23.95 -17.14
N GLN A 125 4.01 -24.64 -16.46
CA GLN A 125 4.41 -26.00 -16.85
C GLN A 125 4.69 -26.92 -15.66
N LYS A 126 3.67 -27.66 -15.20
CA LYS A 126 3.76 -29.13 -15.01
C LYS A 126 2.46 -29.76 -14.48
N GLN A 127 2.10 -30.87 -15.14
CA GLN A 127 1.47 -32.09 -14.60
C GLN A 127 -0.06 -32.16 -14.51
N ILE A 128 -0.63 -32.50 -15.67
CA ILE A 128 -1.62 -33.58 -15.90
C ILE A 128 -1.28 -34.01 -17.35
N ASP A 129 -0.78 -35.21 -17.65
CA ASP A 129 -1.53 -36.47 -17.64
C ASP A 129 -0.61 -37.72 -17.58
N GLU A 130 -0.80 -38.57 -16.59
CA GLU A 130 -0.72 -40.05 -16.61
C GLU A 130 -2.06 -40.46 -15.94
N GLU A 131 -2.89 -41.40 -16.37
CA GLU A 131 -2.83 -42.51 -17.30
C GLU A 131 -4.30 -42.98 -17.42
N ALA A 132 -4.83 -43.22 -18.62
CA ALA A 132 -6.05 -44.03 -18.78
C ALA A 132 -5.93 -44.83 -20.06
N THR A 133 -6.09 -46.13 -19.87
CA THR A 133 -5.68 -47.24 -20.70
C THR A 133 -6.71 -47.63 -21.76
N ASP A 134 -6.15 -48.16 -22.85
CA ASP A 134 -6.57 -49.35 -23.57
C ASP A 134 -7.70 -49.32 -24.63
N SER A 135 -7.28 -49.89 -25.77
CA SER A 135 -8.01 -50.69 -26.76
C SER A 135 -8.66 -50.01 -27.96
N GLY A 136 -8.31 -50.50 -29.16
CA GLY A 136 -9.32 -50.69 -30.22
C GLY A 136 -9.06 -50.21 -31.66
N LYS A 137 -8.02 -50.74 -32.32
CA LYS A 137 -8.01 -51.23 -33.74
C LYS A 137 -8.79 -50.47 -34.87
N SER A 138 -8.02 -50.09 -35.89
CA SER A 138 -8.09 -50.57 -37.31
C SER A 138 -8.51 -49.59 -38.42
N LYS A 139 -7.68 -49.61 -39.50
CA LYS A 139 -7.95 -49.34 -40.94
C LYS A 139 -8.12 -47.87 -41.36
N LYS A 140 -7.66 -47.40 -42.52
CA LYS A 140 -6.83 -47.87 -43.65
C LYS A 140 -6.78 -46.67 -44.63
N ASP A 141 -5.66 -46.47 -45.34
CA ASP A 141 -5.54 -45.80 -46.66
C ASP A 141 -5.99 -44.30 -46.72
N SER A 142 -5.45 -43.35 -47.47
CA SER A 142 -4.47 -43.27 -48.56
C SER A 142 -4.28 -41.77 -48.90
N GLU A 143 -3.22 -41.44 -49.64
CA GLU A 143 -3.04 -40.23 -50.48
C GLU A 143 -2.82 -38.87 -49.76
N GLN A 144 -2.03 -37.90 -50.24
CA GLN A 144 -1.10 -37.75 -51.36
C GLN A 144 -0.46 -36.33 -51.23
N LEU A 145 0.82 -36.25 -51.60
CA LEU A 145 1.70 -35.11 -51.95
C LEU A 145 1.16 -33.65 -52.07
N GLY A 146 2.01 -32.70 -51.65
CA GLY A 146 2.12 -31.33 -52.21
C GLY A 146 2.37 -30.27 -51.13
N LEU A 147 3.62 -29.96 -50.76
CA LEU A 147 4.47 -28.91 -51.36
C LEU A 147 3.72 -27.60 -51.65
N PHE A 148 3.61 -26.75 -50.63
CA PHE A 148 3.68 -25.29 -50.70
C PHE A 148 4.39 -24.79 -49.45
#